data_AF-A0A7W0N2C7-F1
#
_entry.id   AF-A0A7W0N2C7-F1
#
_cell.length_a   1.000
_cell.length_b   1.000
_cell.length_c   1.000
_cell.angle_alpha   90.00
_cell.angle_beta   90.00
_cell.angle_gamma   90.00
#
_symmetry.space_group_name_H-M   'P 1'
#
loop_
_entity.id
_entity.type
_entity.pdbx_description
1 polymer ?
#
loop_
_entity_poly.entity_id
_entity_poly.type
_entity_poly.pdbx_seq_one_letter_code
_entity_poly.pdbx_strand_id
1 'polypeptide(L)'
;MKRIAARVKPLALGDRLVRRNPLVYPRARALFERLLAAPLEERRAVTGERLRAVLAAAARTPYGRRVEGKGDLSAWPLLDKEALRDDPTAFLGRGAR
;
A
#
# COMPACT_ATOMS: atom_id res chain seq x y z
N MET A 1 -16.78 20.87 -1.36
CA MET A 1 -17.08 19.42 -1.20
C MET A 1 -16.98 18.58 -2.48
N LYS A 2 -17.09 19.14 -3.71
CA LYS A 2 -17.08 18.34 -4.96
C LYS A 2 -15.75 17.64 -5.31
N ARG A 3 -14.59 18.21 -4.94
CA ARG A 3 -13.25 17.63 -5.22
C ARG A 3 -12.93 16.38 -4.39
N ILE A 4 -13.42 16.30 -3.15
CA ILE A 4 -13.21 15.13 -2.27
C ILE A 4 -14.03 13.95 -2.78
N ALA A 5 -15.31 14.17 -3.09
CA ALA A 5 -16.17 13.14 -3.68
C ALA A 5 -15.62 12.60 -5.02
N ALA A 6 -15.00 13.45 -5.83
CA ALA A 6 -14.36 13.05 -7.09
C ALA A 6 -13.09 12.23 -6.91
N ARG A 7 -12.37 12.34 -5.78
CA ARG A 7 -11.23 11.48 -5.42
C ARG A 7 -11.65 10.17 -4.74
N VAL A 8 -12.79 10.18 -4.05
CA VAL A 8 -13.43 8.98 -3.47
C VAL A 8 -14.07 8.10 -4.56
N LYS A 9 -14.56 8.70 -5.65
CA LYS A 9 -15.17 7.97 -6.77
C LYS A 9 -14.24 6.93 -7.41
N PRO A 10 -12.97 7.24 -7.72
CA PRO A 10 -11.99 6.25 -8.19
C PRO A 10 -11.73 5.13 -7.18
N LEU A 11 -11.76 5.41 -5.87
CA LEU A 11 -11.63 4.40 -4.82
C LEU A 11 -12.84 3.48 -4.76
N ALA A 12 -14.07 4.01 -4.88
CA ALA A 12 -15.29 3.22 -4.93
C ALA A 12 -15.44 2.44 -6.25
N LEU A 13 -15.03 3.04 -7.37
CA LEU A 13 -14.97 2.37 -8.67
C LEU A 13 -13.89 1.30 -8.68
N GLY A 14 -12.73 1.58 -8.06
CA GLY A 14 -11.63 0.66 -7.87
C GLY A 14 -12.00 -0.51 -6.97
N ASP A 15 -12.70 -0.27 -5.86
CA ASP A 15 -13.20 -1.33 -4.99
C ASP A 15 -14.26 -2.19 -5.73
N ARG A 16 -15.14 -1.57 -6.51
CA ARG A 16 -16.12 -2.29 -7.34
C ARG A 16 -15.46 -3.05 -8.50
N LEU A 17 -14.42 -2.49 -9.12
CA LEU A 17 -13.66 -3.13 -10.20
C LEU A 17 -12.80 -4.25 -9.64
N VAL A 18 -12.10 -4.08 -8.52
CA VAL A 18 -11.30 -5.13 -7.89
C VAL A 18 -12.20 -6.27 -7.43
N ARG A 19 -13.31 -5.98 -6.73
CA ARG A 19 -14.26 -7.01 -6.24
C ARG A 19 -15.03 -7.73 -7.35
N ARG A 20 -15.24 -7.08 -8.50
CA ARG A 20 -15.94 -7.66 -9.66
C ARG A 20 -15.01 -8.04 -10.81
N ASN A 21 -13.69 -7.93 -10.65
CA ASN A 21 -12.74 -8.38 -11.64
C ASN A 21 -12.47 -9.87 -11.42
N PRO A 22 -12.95 -10.74 -12.34
CA PRO A 22 -12.88 -12.20 -12.18
C PRO A 22 -11.45 -12.74 -12.25
N LEU A 23 -10.44 -11.93 -12.56
CA LEU A 23 -9.04 -12.34 -12.61
C LEU A 23 -8.25 -11.91 -11.38
N VAL A 24 -8.60 -10.77 -10.78
CA VAL A 24 -7.84 -10.17 -9.67
C VAL A 24 -8.34 -10.65 -8.32
N TYR A 25 -9.66 -10.64 -8.11
CA TYR A 25 -10.24 -11.02 -6.82
C TYR A 25 -9.99 -12.49 -6.47
N PRO A 26 -10.16 -13.47 -7.39
CA PRO A 26 -9.92 -14.87 -7.04
C PRO A 26 -8.46 -15.15 -6.69
N ARG A 27 -7.51 -14.49 -7.37
CA ARG A 27 -6.07 -14.62 -7.05
C ARG A 27 -5.73 -14.05 -5.69
N ALA A 28 -6.26 -12.87 -5.37
CA ALA A 28 -6.07 -12.26 -4.06
C ALA A 28 -6.68 -13.14 -2.96
N ARG A 29 -7.91 -13.64 -3.16
CA ARG A 29 -8.59 -14.54 -2.24
C ARG A 29 -7.81 -15.84 -2.04
N ALA A 30 -7.39 -16.51 -3.11
CA ALA A 30 -6.59 -17.75 -3.02
C ALA A 30 -5.29 -17.55 -2.22
N LEU A 31 -4.64 -16.39 -2.38
CA LEU A 31 -3.48 -16.04 -1.59
C LEU A 31 -3.80 -15.83 -0.11
N PHE A 32 -4.93 -15.19 0.21
CA PHE A 32 -5.38 -15.06 1.60
C PHE A 32 -5.69 -16.42 2.23
N GLU A 33 -6.47 -17.26 1.55
CA GLU A 33 -6.80 -18.62 2.04
C GLU A 33 -5.52 -19.44 2.25
N ARG A 34 -4.57 -19.39 1.31
CA ARG A 34 -3.26 -20.05 1.45
C ARG A 34 -2.52 -19.56 2.68
N LEU A 35 -2.44 -18.25 2.88
CA LEU A 35 -1.73 -17.67 4.02
C LEU A 35 -2.41 -17.94 5.36
N LEU A 36 -3.74 -18.08 5.39
CA LEU A 36 -4.49 -18.42 6.60
C LEU A 36 -4.21 -19.86 7.04
N ALA A 37 -4.05 -20.78 6.09
CA ALA A 37 -3.71 -22.18 6.35
C ALA A 37 -2.19 -22.42 6.55
N ALA A 38 -1.34 -21.44 6.22
CA ALA A 38 0.11 -21.59 6.22
C ALA A 38 0.74 -21.51 7.62
N PRO A 39 1.85 -22.24 7.87
CA PRO A 39 2.67 -22.07 9.06
C PRO A 39 3.19 -20.64 9.23
N LEU A 40 3.61 -20.28 10.47
CA LEU A 40 4.13 -18.95 10.77
C LEU A 40 5.32 -18.55 9.88
N GLU A 41 6.23 -19.47 9.61
CA GLU A 41 7.43 -19.19 8.80
C GLU A 41 7.10 -18.84 7.35
N GLU A 42 6.14 -19.54 6.74
CA GLU A 42 5.68 -19.21 5.39
C GLU A 42 4.98 -17.84 5.37
N ARG A 43 4.16 -17.53 6.37
CA ARG A 43 3.53 -16.21 6.52
C ARG A 43 4.57 -15.10 6.67
N ARG A 44 5.65 -15.34 7.43
CA ARG A 44 6.78 -14.41 7.61
C ARG A 44 7.50 -14.17 6.29
N ALA A 45 7.84 -15.23 5.55
CA ALA A 45 8.54 -15.12 4.26
C ALA A 45 7.73 -14.28 3.26
N VAL A 46 6.44 -14.61 3.08
CA VAL A 46 5.56 -13.88 2.14
C VAL A 46 5.36 -12.42 2.58
N THR A 47 5.22 -12.17 3.89
CA THR A 47 5.10 -10.81 4.41
C THR A 47 6.39 -10.03 4.21
N GLY A 48 7.56 -10.65 4.42
CA GLY A 48 8.86 -10.02 4.21
C GLY A 48 9.12 -9.64 2.75
N GLU A 49 8.77 -10.51 1.80
CA GLU A 49 8.84 -10.19 0.36
C GLU A 49 7.96 -9.00 -0.01
N ARG A 50 6.71 -9.00 0.46
CA ARG A 50 5.78 -7.89 0.22
C ARG A 50 6.25 -6.60 0.86
N LEU A 51 6.74 -6.68 2.10
CA LEU A 51 7.27 -5.53 2.82
C LEU A 51 8.42 -4.90 2.05
N ARG A 52 9.38 -5.69 1.55
CA ARG A 52 10.49 -5.18 0.72
C ARG A 52 9.99 -4.42 -0.51
N ALA A 53 9.00 -4.95 -1.22
CA ALA A 53 8.42 -4.27 -2.38
C ALA A 53 7.73 -2.95 -2.01
N VAL A 54 6.98 -2.93 -0.90
CA VAL A 54 6.31 -1.73 -0.38
C VAL A 54 7.32 -0.67 0.04
N LEU A 55 8.35 -1.05 0.81
CA LEU A 55 9.39 -0.11 1.25
C LEU A 55 10.18 0.44 0.06
N ALA A 56 10.50 -0.38 -0.95
CA ALA A 56 11.15 0.09 -2.17
C ALA A 56 10.30 1.10 -2.95
N ALA A 57 8.98 0.91 -3.00
CA ALA A 57 8.08 1.88 -3.60
C ALA A 57 7.96 3.16 -2.75
N ALA A 58 7.81 3.02 -1.43
CA ALA A 58 7.68 4.11 -0.50
C ALA A 58 8.93 5.00 -0.48
N ALA A 59 10.13 4.41 -0.55
CA ALA A 59 11.42 5.11 -0.62
C ALA A 59 11.50 6.11 -1.80
N ARG A 60 10.72 5.88 -2.86
CA ARG A 60 10.68 6.73 -4.06
C ARG A 60 9.72 7.91 -3.92
N THR A 61 8.94 7.98 -2.85
CA THR A 61 8.07 9.14 -2.55
C THR A 61 8.92 10.31 -2.02
N PRO A 62 8.45 11.57 -2.13
CA PRO A 62 9.12 12.69 -1.47
C PRO A 62 9.33 12.48 0.03
N TYR A 63 8.36 11.93 0.74
CA TYR A 63 8.47 11.58 2.15
C TYR A 63 9.52 10.49 2.40
N GLY A 64 9.47 9.40 1.63
CA GLY A 64 10.45 8.31 1.73
C GLY A 64 11.89 8.76 1.52
N ARG A 65 12.12 9.71 0.59
CA ARG A 65 13.43 10.34 0.42
C ARG A 65 13.84 11.19 1.62
N ARG A 66 12.91 11.89 2.28
CA ARG A 66 13.17 12.75 3.44
C ARG A 66 13.57 11.94 4.68
N VAL A 67 12.91 10.81 4.92
CA VAL A 67 13.19 9.96 6.09
C VAL A 67 14.32 8.95 5.81
N GLU A 68 14.93 9.01 4.63
CA GLU A 68 15.93 8.04 4.16
C GLU A 68 15.47 6.59 4.34
N GLY A 69 14.16 6.38 4.21
CA GLY A 69 13.51 5.11 4.45
C GLY A 69 13.95 4.10 3.40
N LYS A 70 14.94 3.27 3.74
CA LYS A 70 15.46 2.21 2.88
C LYS A 70 14.59 0.94 3.03
N GLY A 71 15.10 -0.19 2.55
CA GLY A 71 14.42 -1.49 2.60
C GLY A 71 14.27 -2.10 4.01
N ASP A 72 14.57 -1.35 5.07
CA ASP A 72 14.36 -1.73 6.47
C ASP A 72 13.25 -0.89 7.08
N LEU A 73 12.27 -1.56 7.70
CA LEU A 73 11.13 -0.93 8.37
C LEU A 73 11.57 -0.13 9.60
N SER A 74 12.65 -0.52 10.29
CA SER A 74 13.11 0.16 11.51
C SER A 74 13.57 1.61 11.25
N ALA A 75 13.98 1.91 10.01
CA ALA A 75 14.38 3.24 9.57
C ALA A 75 13.19 4.19 9.30
N TRP A 76 11.95 3.68 9.33
CA TRP A 76 10.77 4.49 9.04
C TRP A 76 10.17 5.01 10.35
N PRO A 77 10.07 6.34 10.54
CA PRO A 77 9.37 6.88 11.70
C PRO A 77 7.87 6.55 11.61
N LEU A 78 7.25 6.41 12.78
CA LEU A 78 5.80 6.28 12.87
C LEU A 78 5.14 7.50 12.21
N LEU A 79 4.20 7.24 11.30
CA LEU A 79 3.53 8.28 10.54
C LEU A 79 2.28 8.76 11.26
N ASP A 80 2.31 10.00 11.72
CA ASP A 80 1.13 10.67 12.28
C ASP A 80 0.15 11.11 11.21
N LYS A 81 -1.13 11.20 11.58
CA LYS A 81 -2.21 11.55 10.65
C LYS A 81 -2.09 12.99 10.16
N GLU A 82 -1.55 13.85 11.01
CA GLU A 82 -1.33 15.28 10.77
C GLU A 82 -0.34 15.47 9.62
N ALA A 83 0.80 14.78 9.65
CA ALA A 83 1.79 14.82 8.58
C ALA A 83 1.21 14.43 7.21
N LEU A 84 0.30 13.46 7.16
CA LEU A 84 -0.40 13.07 5.93
C LEU A 84 -1.44 14.10 5.48
N ARG A 85 -2.10 14.80 6.40
CA ARG A 85 -3.11 15.83 6.09
C ARG A 85 -2.47 17.10 5.56
N ASP A 86 -1.33 17.48 6.12
CA ASP A 86 -0.62 18.72 5.80
C ASP A 86 -0.02 18.68 4.40
N ASP A 87 0.57 17.55 4.01
CA ASP A 87 1.07 17.33 2.65
C ASP A 87 0.81 15.89 2.16
N PRO A 88 -0.41 15.59 1.68
CA PRO A 88 -0.72 14.29 1.10
C PRO A 88 0.14 13.95 -0.13
N THR A 89 0.65 14.97 -0.83
CA THR A 89 1.41 14.77 -2.08
C THR A 89 2.81 14.25 -1.83
N ALA A 90 3.37 14.49 -0.63
CA ALA A 90 4.65 13.93 -0.23
C ALA A 90 4.65 12.39 -0.17
N PHE A 91 3.48 11.76 -0.06
CA PHE A 91 3.32 10.31 0.06
C PHE A 91 2.97 9.64 -1.27
N LEU A 92 2.83 10.41 -2.35
CA LEU A 92 2.51 9.89 -3.67
C LEU A 92 3.77 9.54 -4.47
N GLY A 93 3.75 8.38 -5.12
CA GLY A 93 4.77 8.01 -6.11
C GLY A 93 4.49 8.64 -7.47
N ARG A 94 5.50 8.67 -8.37
CA ARG A 94 5.39 9.29 -9.71
C ARG A 94 4.26 8.71 -10.60
N GLY A 95 3.70 7.55 -10.26
CA GLY A 95 2.59 6.90 -10.97
C GLY A 95 1.19 7.16 -10.37
N ALA A 96 1.09 7.85 -9.23
CA ALA A 96 -0.18 8.23 -8.62
C ALA A 96 -0.56 9.64 -9.11
N ARG A 97 -1.15 9.73 -10.30
CA ARG A 97 -1.83 10.95 -10.78
C ARG A 97 -3.33 10.80 -10.62
#